data_AF-A0AAD7F544-F1
#
_entry.id   AF-A0AAD7F544-F1
#
_cell.length_a   1.000
_cell.length_b   1.000
_cell.length_c   1.000
_cell.angle_alpha   90.00
_cell.angle_beta   90.00
_cell.angle_gamma   90.00
#
_symmetry.space_group_name_H-M   'P 1'
#
loop_
_entity.id
_entity.type
_entity.pdbx_description
1 polymer ?
#
loop_
_entity_poly.entity_id
_entity_poly.type
_entity_poly.pdbx_seq_one_letter_code
_entity_poly.pdbx_strand_id
1 'polypeptide(L)'
;GGTSVYKERLCNVLVRFVPVTFDPAARGALEAVSNNSGFPRGALAKARWIKLPERRRAGQRVAHAVFGFSNPSAANSAMCEGMWVDGSRVYGHKMLTEPIRCLRCQEVGHIAAACTMDREACARCGEEHCTSTCNVSDDERACANCKSAQRDFKGHGVADRACPFFSNKLQRLRERNPEAVHPYFLVPEDPSSWVTHEETDTAYTP
;
A
#
# COMPACT_ATOMS: atom_id res chain seq x y z
N GLY A 1 8.37 -35.13 -7.38
CA GLY A 1 7.83 -34.32 -6.28
C GLY A 1 8.36 -32.91 -6.43
N GLY A 2 7.47 -31.92 -6.60
CA GLY A 2 7.89 -30.51 -6.68
C GLY A 2 8.22 -29.99 -5.29
N THR A 3 9.46 -29.55 -5.09
CA THR A 3 9.87 -28.78 -3.91
C THR A 3 9.12 -27.45 -3.91
N SER A 4 8.05 -27.38 -3.10
CA SER A 4 7.41 -26.12 -2.76
C SER A 4 8.40 -25.28 -1.97
N VAL A 5 8.93 -24.22 -2.58
CA VAL A 5 9.72 -23.21 -1.87
C VAL A 5 8.75 -22.41 -1.02
N TYR A 6 8.66 -22.75 0.27
CA TYR A 6 7.89 -21.99 1.24
C TYR A 6 8.48 -20.57 1.32
N LYS A 7 7.87 -19.61 0.63
CA LYS A 7 8.19 -18.20 0.84
C LYS A 7 7.60 -17.80 2.19
N GLU A 8 8.46 -17.51 3.15
CA GLU A 8 8.04 -16.89 4.41
C GLU A 8 7.12 -15.70 4.15
N ARG A 9 5.93 -15.74 4.76
CA ARG A 9 4.94 -14.68 4.64
C ARG A 9 5.38 -13.51 5.51
N LEU A 10 5.98 -12.50 4.90
CA LEU A 10 6.41 -11.29 5.60
C LEU A 10 5.24 -10.39 5.99
N CYS A 11 5.27 -9.89 7.23
CA CYS A 11 4.43 -8.83 7.75
C CYS A 11 4.86 -7.50 7.12
N ASN A 12 4.18 -7.10 6.05
CA ASN A 12 4.54 -5.89 5.31
C ASN A 12 3.89 -4.65 5.95
N VAL A 13 4.70 -3.65 6.29
CA VAL A 13 4.31 -2.37 6.86
C VAL A 13 4.53 -1.29 5.80
N LEU A 14 3.48 -0.52 5.49
CA LEU A 14 3.56 0.68 4.65
C LEU A 14 4.05 1.85 5.50
N VAL A 15 5.27 2.31 5.26
CA VAL A 15 5.91 3.40 5.99
C VAL A 15 5.90 4.66 5.14
N ARG A 16 5.33 5.73 5.68
CA ARG A 16 5.26 7.04 5.01
C ARG A 16 6.39 7.95 5.49
N PHE A 17 6.73 8.93 4.66
CA PHE A 17 7.71 9.97 4.96
C PHE A 17 9.12 9.46 5.32
N VAL A 18 9.56 8.36 4.72
CA VAL A 18 10.92 7.83 4.91
C VAL A 18 11.94 8.74 4.20
N PRO A 19 13.03 9.16 4.86
CA PRO A 19 14.08 9.96 4.23
C PRO A 19 14.61 9.33 2.94
N VAL A 20 14.75 10.12 1.88
CA VAL A 20 15.26 9.59 0.59
C VAL A 20 16.75 9.23 0.63
N THR A 21 17.47 9.65 1.68
CA THR A 21 18.86 9.26 1.96
C THR A 21 18.98 7.77 2.27
N PHE A 22 17.90 7.14 2.74
CA PHE A 22 17.88 5.72 3.04
C PHE A 22 17.96 4.91 1.76
N ASP A 23 19.01 4.09 1.64
CA ASP A 23 19.12 3.12 0.57
C ASP A 23 18.83 1.71 1.09
N PRO A 24 17.65 1.13 0.80
CA PRO A 24 17.32 -0.23 1.23
C PRO A 24 18.19 -1.30 0.59
N ALA A 25 18.93 -0.99 -0.49
CA ALA A 25 19.86 -1.92 -1.12
C ALA A 25 21.28 -1.82 -0.54
N ALA A 26 21.59 -0.79 0.24
CA ALA A 26 22.91 -0.62 0.84
C ALA A 26 23.17 -1.71 1.88
N ARG A 27 24.41 -2.24 1.88
CA ARG A 27 24.84 -3.27 2.82
C ARG A 27 24.71 -2.75 4.26
N GLY A 28 24.02 -3.52 5.10
CA GLY A 28 23.81 -3.17 6.51
C GLY A 28 22.70 -2.14 6.77
N ALA A 29 22.02 -1.61 5.74
CA ALA A 29 20.96 -0.62 5.92
C ALA A 29 19.81 -1.14 6.80
N LEU A 30 19.36 -2.37 6.57
CA LEU A 30 18.31 -3.00 7.39
C LEU A 30 18.79 -3.32 8.81
N GLU A 31 20.06 -3.69 8.97
CA GLU A 31 20.65 -3.93 10.29
C GLU A 31 20.75 -2.63 11.09
N ALA A 32 21.15 -1.52 10.46
CA ALA A 32 21.18 -0.20 11.08
C ALA A 32 19.78 0.23 11.55
N VAL A 33 18.76 0.08 10.70
CA VAL A 33 17.36 0.36 11.11
C VAL A 33 16.94 -0.54 12.26
N SER A 34 17.25 -1.84 12.20
CA SER A 34 16.89 -2.80 13.25
C SER A 34 17.53 -2.43 14.59
N ASN A 35 18.83 -2.16 14.60
CA ASN A 35 19.58 -1.80 15.80
C ASN A 35 19.07 -0.48 16.41
N ASN A 36 18.86 0.53 15.58
CA ASN A 36 18.39 1.84 16.04
C ASN A 36 16.94 1.81 16.56
N SER A 37 16.16 0.83 16.12
CA SER A 37 14.75 0.68 16.49
C SER A 37 14.50 -0.44 17.52
N GLY A 38 15.55 -1.12 17.99
CA GLY A 38 15.42 -2.20 18.97
C GLY A 38 14.78 -3.49 18.42
N PHE A 39 14.77 -3.69 17.11
CA PHE A 39 14.20 -4.91 16.52
C PHE A 39 15.17 -6.10 16.66
N PRO A 40 14.65 -7.32 16.91
CA PRO A 40 15.49 -8.52 16.92
C PRO A 40 16.28 -8.69 15.61
N ARG A 41 17.48 -9.26 15.70
CA ARG A 41 18.32 -9.53 14.52
C ARG A 41 17.53 -10.38 13.51
N GLY A 42 17.46 -9.92 12.26
CA GLY A 42 16.73 -10.60 11.19
C GLY A 42 15.21 -10.41 11.22
N ALA A 43 14.67 -9.63 12.17
CA ALA A 43 13.25 -9.30 12.20
C ALA A 43 12.84 -8.45 10.99
N LEU A 44 13.63 -7.44 10.62
CA LEU A 44 13.43 -6.67 9.39
C LEU A 44 14.12 -7.39 8.22
N ALA A 45 13.35 -8.18 7.48
CA ALA A 45 13.86 -9.04 6.43
C ALA A 45 14.08 -8.32 5.08
N LYS A 46 13.25 -7.31 4.78
CA LYS A 46 13.35 -6.54 3.54
C LYS A 46 12.84 -5.11 3.71
N ALA A 47 13.35 -4.20 2.90
CA ALA A 47 12.69 -2.92 2.64
C ALA A 47 12.72 -2.62 1.15
N ARG A 48 11.72 -1.91 0.65
CA ARG A 48 11.71 -1.42 -0.74
C ARG A 48 10.95 -0.11 -0.87
N TRP A 49 11.39 0.75 -1.78
CA TRP A 49 10.64 1.92 -2.18
C TRP A 49 9.37 1.54 -2.94
N ILE A 50 8.27 2.27 -2.71
CA ILE A 50 7.05 2.15 -3.54
C ILE A 50 7.26 2.92 -4.84
N LYS A 51 7.75 4.15 -4.71
CA LYS A 51 8.15 4.98 -5.84
C LYS A 51 9.65 4.82 -6.04
N LEU A 52 10.02 4.23 -7.17
CA LEU A 52 11.42 4.05 -7.55
C LEU A 52 12.19 5.40 -7.50
N PRO A 53 13.46 5.40 -7.05
CA PRO A 53 14.26 6.61 -6.94
C PRO A 53 14.28 7.45 -8.22
N GLU A 54 14.39 6.81 -9.38
CA GLU A 54 14.52 7.45 -10.69
C GLU A 54 13.24 8.17 -11.12
N ARG A 55 12.10 7.85 -10.49
CA ARG A 55 10.80 8.46 -10.79
C ARG A 55 10.48 9.63 -9.85
N ARG A 56 11.33 9.91 -8.87
CA ARG A 56 11.10 10.97 -7.86
C ARG A 56 11.14 12.35 -8.50
N ARG A 57 10.43 13.30 -7.88
CA ARG A 57 10.53 14.71 -8.30
C ARG A 57 11.88 15.25 -7.84
N ALA A 58 12.47 16.16 -8.60
CA ALA A 58 13.68 16.87 -8.17
C ALA A 58 13.44 17.54 -6.80
N GLY A 59 14.41 17.41 -5.89
CA GLY A 59 14.32 17.98 -4.54
C GLY A 59 13.40 17.22 -3.56
N GLN A 60 12.80 16.09 -3.94
CA GLN A 60 11.97 15.29 -3.04
C GLN A 60 12.80 14.77 -1.85
N ARG A 61 12.45 15.16 -0.61
CA ARG A 61 13.21 14.80 0.61
C ARG A 61 12.76 13.51 1.31
N VAL A 62 11.51 13.10 1.07
CA VAL A 62 10.92 11.91 1.68
C VAL A 62 10.09 11.12 0.67
N ALA A 63 9.98 9.82 0.86
CA ALA A 63 9.18 8.92 0.03
C ALA A 63 8.50 7.82 0.87
N HIS A 64 7.64 7.02 0.23
CA HIS A 64 6.98 5.89 0.88
C HIS A 64 7.71 4.59 0.56
N ALA A 65 7.84 3.75 1.57
CA ALA A 65 8.50 2.45 1.48
C ALA A 65 7.64 1.36 2.12
N VAL A 66 7.93 0.11 1.75
CA VAL A 66 7.38 -1.07 2.40
C VAL A 66 8.51 -1.76 3.14
N PHE A 67 8.32 -1.95 4.45
CA PHE A 67 9.22 -2.70 5.32
C PHE A 67 8.58 -4.06 5.60
N GLY A 68 9.27 -5.15 5.27
CA GLY A 68 8.77 -6.50 5.46
C GLY A 68 9.45 -7.15 6.65
N PHE A 69 8.67 -7.44 7.68
CA PHE A 69 9.12 -8.09 8.90
C PHE A 69 8.86 -9.60 8.85
N SER A 70 9.76 -10.39 9.42
CA SER A 70 9.63 -11.85 9.52
C SER A 70 8.74 -12.29 10.68
N ASN A 71 8.49 -11.41 11.66
CA ASN A 71 7.60 -11.69 12.78
C ASN A 71 6.57 -10.55 13.03
N PRO A 72 5.33 -10.91 13.43
CA PRO A 72 4.27 -9.96 13.76
C PRO A 72 4.62 -8.96 14.87
N SER A 73 5.30 -9.40 15.93
CA SER A 73 5.58 -8.54 17.09
C SER A 73 6.49 -7.36 16.75
N ALA A 74 7.55 -7.58 15.98
CA ALA A 74 8.42 -6.52 15.49
C ALA A 74 7.69 -5.58 14.51
N ALA A 75 6.80 -6.13 13.66
CA ALA A 75 5.97 -5.32 12.78
C ALA A 75 5.00 -4.42 13.58
N ASN A 76 4.40 -4.95 14.65
CA ASN A 76 3.51 -4.19 15.53
C ASN A 76 4.27 -3.12 16.30
N SER A 77 5.43 -3.44 16.89
CA SER A 77 6.29 -2.44 17.53
C SER A 77 6.69 -1.32 16.56
N ALA A 78 7.07 -1.67 15.33
CA ALA A 78 7.32 -0.71 14.24
C ALA A 78 6.11 0.21 13.92
N MET A 79 4.88 -0.26 14.09
CA MET A 79 3.66 0.52 13.84
C MET A 79 3.27 1.39 15.05
N CYS A 80 3.35 0.84 16.27
CA CYS A 80 2.94 1.51 17.49
C CYS A 80 4.02 2.47 18.03
N GLU A 81 5.26 2.01 18.08
CA GLU A 81 6.41 2.73 18.63
C GLU A 81 7.22 3.45 17.55
N GLY A 82 7.06 3.05 16.28
CA GLY A 82 7.82 3.61 15.17
C GLY A 82 9.19 2.96 14.99
N MET A 83 9.93 3.42 13.99
CA MET A 83 11.28 2.96 13.67
C MET A 83 12.18 4.13 13.31
N TRP A 84 13.47 3.99 13.57
CA TRP A 84 14.50 4.99 13.26
C TRP A 84 15.18 4.67 11.93
N VAL A 85 14.96 5.53 10.94
CA VAL A 85 15.56 5.42 9.60
C VAL A 85 16.32 6.71 9.31
N ASP A 86 17.64 6.62 9.10
CA ASP A 86 18.54 7.76 8.88
C ASP A 86 18.29 8.93 9.85
N GLY A 87 18.21 8.63 11.15
CA GLY A 87 18.01 9.63 12.20
C GLY A 87 16.58 10.20 12.27
N SER A 88 15.65 9.75 11.44
CA SER A 88 14.24 10.15 11.47
C SER A 88 13.38 9.04 12.07
N ARG A 89 12.52 9.37 13.04
CA ARG A 89 11.50 8.44 13.55
C ARG A 89 10.31 8.43 12.60
N VAL A 90 10.00 7.28 12.03
CA VAL A 90 8.90 7.09 11.07
C VAL A 90 7.94 6.02 11.56
N TYR A 91 6.69 6.14 11.14
CA TYR A 91 5.61 5.22 11.50
C TYR A 91 5.01 4.63 10.25
N GLY A 92 4.50 3.42 10.39
CA GLY A 92 3.79 2.73 9.33
C GLY A 92 2.46 2.16 9.80
N HIS A 93 1.76 1.58 8.84
CA HIS A 93 0.56 0.79 9.11
C HIS A 93 0.62 -0.50 8.30
N LYS A 94 -0.18 -1.47 8.72
CA LYS A 94 -0.29 -2.77 8.06
C LYS A 94 -0.61 -2.58 6.59
N MET A 95 0.23 -3.15 5.72
CA MET A 95 0.02 -3.08 4.27
C MET A 95 -1.04 -4.09 3.87
N LEU A 96 -2.25 -3.61 3.63
CA LEU A 96 -3.35 -4.42 3.12
C LEU A 96 -3.30 -4.50 1.58
N THR A 97 -3.74 -5.64 1.05
CA THR A 97 -3.89 -5.82 -0.39
C THR A 97 -5.02 -4.93 -0.91
N GLU A 98 -4.75 -4.17 -1.96
CA GLU A 98 -5.76 -3.41 -2.71
C GLU A 98 -6.12 -4.12 -4.02
N PRO A 99 -7.33 -3.90 -4.58
CA PRO A 99 -7.68 -4.38 -5.90
C PRO A 99 -6.66 -3.94 -6.95
N ILE A 100 -6.02 -4.90 -7.60
CA ILE A 100 -5.04 -4.62 -8.67
C ILE A 100 -5.80 -4.03 -9.85
N ARG A 101 -5.32 -2.88 -10.34
CA ARG A 101 -5.86 -2.21 -11.51
C ARG A 101 -4.84 -2.16 -12.63
N CYS A 102 -5.29 -2.44 -13.84
CA CYS A 102 -4.51 -2.25 -15.05
C CYS A 102 -4.30 -0.74 -15.29
N LEU A 103 -3.05 -0.31 -15.41
CA LEU A 103 -2.74 1.10 -15.69
C LEU A 103 -2.99 1.50 -17.15
N ARG A 104 -3.29 0.52 -18.03
CA ARG A 104 -3.62 0.72 -19.44
C ARG A 104 -5.11 0.90 -19.65
N CYS A 105 -5.91 -0.15 -19.41
CA CYS A 105 -7.36 -0.14 -19.62
C CYS A 105 -8.18 0.27 -18.39
N GLN A 106 -7.55 0.49 -17.23
CA GLN A 106 -8.21 0.86 -15.96
C GLN A 106 -9.12 -0.21 -15.32
N GLU A 107 -9.24 -1.39 -15.92
CA GLU A 107 -9.99 -2.52 -15.34
C GLU A 107 -9.26 -3.15 -14.15
N VAL A 108 -10.05 -3.80 -13.28
CA VAL A 108 -9.55 -4.48 -12.09
C VAL A 108 -9.35 -5.97 -12.38
N GLY A 109 -8.24 -6.53 -11.91
CA GLY A 109 -7.96 -7.98 -11.94
C GLY A 109 -6.70 -8.37 -12.70
N HIS A 110 -6.06 -7.45 -13.42
CA HIS A 110 -4.80 -7.71 -14.13
C HIS A 110 -3.89 -6.48 -14.12
N ILE A 111 -2.61 -6.69 -14.45
CA ILE A 111 -1.61 -5.64 -14.61
C ILE A 111 -1.46 -5.27 -16.09
N ALA A 112 -0.92 -4.08 -16.38
CA ALA A 112 -0.74 -3.59 -17.76
C ALA A 112 0.05 -4.56 -18.65
N ALA A 113 1.07 -5.24 -18.11
CA ALA A 113 1.87 -6.22 -18.85
C ALA A 113 1.08 -7.48 -19.28
N ALA A 114 -0.05 -7.77 -18.63
CA ALA A 114 -0.93 -8.89 -18.94
C ALA A 114 -2.25 -8.42 -19.59
N CYS A 115 -2.31 -7.16 -20.05
CA CYS A 115 -3.51 -6.58 -20.64
C CYS A 115 -3.63 -7.00 -22.11
N THR A 116 -4.78 -7.57 -22.47
CA THR A 116 -5.11 -7.97 -23.85
C THR A 116 -5.98 -6.93 -24.58
N MET A 117 -6.27 -5.80 -23.94
CA MET A 117 -7.07 -4.74 -24.54
C MET A 117 -6.20 -3.85 -25.41
N ASP A 118 -6.66 -3.57 -26.63
CA ASP A 118 -5.97 -2.67 -27.57
C ASP A 118 -6.19 -1.19 -27.25
N ARG A 119 -7.23 -0.89 -26.46
CA ARG A 119 -7.56 0.47 -26.01
C ARG A 119 -6.92 0.83 -24.68
N GLU A 120 -6.59 2.11 -24.53
CA GLU A 120 -6.24 2.70 -23.24
C GLU A 120 -7.44 3.46 -22.68
N ALA A 121 -7.49 3.61 -21.36
CA ALA A 121 -8.47 4.47 -20.72
C ALA A 121 -7.77 5.41 -19.74
N CYS A 122 -8.19 6.67 -19.75
CA CYS A 122 -7.62 7.69 -18.89
C CYS A 122 -8.10 7.49 -17.45
N ALA A 123 -7.17 7.48 -16.49
CA ALA A 123 -7.51 7.35 -15.08
C ALA A 123 -8.21 8.60 -14.50
N ARG A 124 -8.15 9.75 -15.19
CA ARG A 124 -8.73 11.04 -14.73
C ARG A 124 -10.14 11.29 -15.26
N CYS A 125 -10.38 11.13 -16.56
CA CYS A 125 -11.70 11.36 -17.19
C CYS A 125 -12.36 10.12 -17.78
N GLY A 126 -11.68 8.98 -17.80
CA GLY A 126 -12.26 7.73 -18.30
C GLY A 126 -12.40 7.62 -19.82
N GLU A 127 -11.94 8.62 -20.57
CA GLU A 127 -11.93 8.62 -22.04
C GLU A 127 -10.68 7.91 -22.62
N GLU A 128 -10.70 7.60 -23.92
CA GLU A 128 -9.69 6.79 -24.59
C GLU A 128 -8.42 7.59 -24.94
N HIS A 129 -7.49 7.69 -23.97
CA HIS A 129 -6.14 8.23 -24.14
C HIS A 129 -5.24 7.88 -22.94
N CYS A 130 -3.93 8.08 -23.11
CA CYS A 130 -2.97 7.94 -22.03
C CYS A 130 -3.18 9.00 -20.95
N THR A 131 -3.17 8.62 -19.67
CA THR A 131 -3.43 9.56 -18.57
C THR A 131 -2.43 10.73 -18.53
N SER A 132 -1.20 10.53 -19.02
CA SER A 132 -0.17 11.58 -19.09
C SER A 132 -0.48 12.69 -20.09
N THR A 133 -1.33 12.44 -21.09
CA THR A 133 -1.73 13.42 -22.11
C THR A 133 -3.08 14.05 -21.81
N CYS A 134 -3.65 13.78 -20.63
CA CYS A 134 -4.98 14.25 -20.24
C CYS A 134 -4.94 15.70 -19.76
N ASN A 135 -5.70 16.57 -20.44
CA ASN A 135 -5.76 18.01 -20.16
C ASN A 135 -7.09 18.47 -19.53
N VAL A 136 -7.93 17.54 -19.08
CA VAL A 136 -9.19 17.87 -18.41
C VAL A 136 -8.93 18.58 -17.07
N SER A 137 -9.83 19.50 -16.73
CA SER A 137 -9.87 20.13 -15.40
C SER A 137 -10.33 19.15 -14.32
N ASP A 138 -10.17 19.50 -13.05
CA ASP A 138 -10.58 18.62 -11.96
C ASP A 138 -12.12 18.47 -11.86
N ASP A 139 -12.88 19.45 -12.35
CA ASP A 139 -14.35 19.41 -12.42
C ASP A 139 -14.87 18.46 -13.51
N GLU A 140 -14.05 18.20 -14.53
CA GLU A 140 -14.37 17.32 -15.66
C GLU A 140 -13.92 15.87 -15.43
N ARG A 141 -13.51 15.55 -14.20
CA ARG A 141 -13.09 14.20 -13.85
C ARG A 141 -14.25 13.23 -13.95
N ALA A 142 -13.94 12.06 -14.48
CA ALA A 142 -14.89 11.00 -14.67
C ALA A 142 -14.23 9.61 -14.56
N CYS A 143 -14.97 8.66 -14.00
CA CYS A 143 -14.52 7.31 -13.74
C CYS A 143 -15.07 6.34 -14.80
N ALA A 144 -14.20 5.80 -15.64
CA ALA A 144 -14.56 4.79 -16.64
C ALA A 144 -15.26 3.57 -16.03
N ASN A 145 -14.79 3.08 -14.87
CA ASN A 145 -15.37 1.89 -14.24
C ASN A 145 -16.77 2.15 -13.67
N CYS A 146 -17.01 3.33 -13.07
CA CYS A 146 -18.34 3.71 -12.60
C CYS A 146 -19.30 3.95 -13.78
N LYS A 147 -18.82 4.58 -14.86
CA LYS A 147 -19.59 4.77 -16.10
C LYS A 147 -20.06 3.43 -16.67
N SER A 148 -19.15 2.46 -16.81
CA SER A 148 -19.46 1.10 -17.26
C SER A 148 -20.36 0.33 -16.30
N ALA A 149 -20.24 0.57 -14.99
CA ALA A 149 -21.06 -0.06 -13.96
C ALA A 149 -22.38 0.67 -13.67
N GLN A 150 -22.74 1.69 -14.47
CA GLN A 150 -23.95 2.50 -14.31
C GLN A 150 -24.10 3.10 -12.89
N ARG A 151 -23.00 3.63 -12.35
CA ARG A 151 -22.94 4.35 -11.06
C ARG A 151 -22.63 5.82 -11.30
N ASP A 152 -22.79 6.65 -10.27
CA ASP A 152 -22.24 8.01 -10.31
C ASP A 152 -20.76 7.94 -10.66
N PHE A 153 -20.37 8.67 -11.70
CA PHE A 153 -19.08 8.57 -12.35
C PHE A 153 -18.43 9.94 -12.53
N LYS A 154 -19.11 11.05 -12.25
CA LYS A 154 -18.55 12.41 -12.41
C LYS A 154 -17.88 12.86 -11.10
N GLY A 155 -17.01 13.86 -11.19
CA GLY A 155 -16.30 14.46 -10.05
C GLY A 155 -15.19 13.58 -9.45
N HIS A 156 -14.93 12.41 -10.01
CA HIS A 156 -13.86 11.53 -9.56
C HIS A 156 -13.31 10.69 -10.73
N GLY A 157 -12.02 10.35 -10.66
CA GLY A 157 -11.36 9.45 -11.59
C GLY A 157 -11.30 8.01 -11.07
N VAL A 158 -10.83 7.10 -11.93
CA VAL A 158 -10.71 5.67 -11.58
C VAL A 158 -9.69 5.42 -10.47
N ALA A 159 -8.71 6.30 -10.31
CA ALA A 159 -7.67 6.17 -9.28
C ALA A 159 -8.09 6.67 -7.89
N ASP A 160 -9.26 7.31 -7.77
CA ASP A 160 -9.68 7.90 -6.51
C ASP A 160 -10.09 6.87 -5.48
N ARG A 161 -9.68 7.11 -4.23
CA ARG A 161 -10.01 6.24 -3.09
C ARG A 161 -11.49 6.28 -2.72
N ALA A 162 -12.17 7.39 -3.03
CA ALA A 162 -13.60 7.57 -2.82
C ALA A 162 -14.47 7.01 -3.96
N CYS A 163 -13.87 6.46 -5.03
CA CYS A 163 -14.61 5.91 -6.15
C CYS A 163 -15.53 4.75 -5.69
N PRO A 164 -16.86 4.81 -5.91
CA PRO A 164 -17.79 3.78 -5.45
C PRO A 164 -17.47 2.38 -5.98
N PHE A 165 -17.04 2.28 -7.24
CA PHE A 165 -16.62 1.01 -7.83
C PHE A 165 -15.38 0.44 -7.11
N PHE A 166 -14.38 1.27 -6.84
CA PHE A 166 -13.17 0.85 -6.14
C PHE A 166 -13.47 0.43 -4.70
N SER A 167 -14.23 1.24 -3.96
CA SER A 167 -14.62 0.94 -2.58
C SER A 167 -15.34 -0.39 -2.46
N ASN A 168 -16.29 -0.69 -3.37
CA ASN A 168 -16.98 -1.98 -3.39
C ASN A 168 -16.03 -3.15 -3.68
N LYS A 169 -15.09 -2.99 -4.62
CA LYS A 169 -14.08 -4.02 -4.92
C LYS A 169 -13.12 -4.24 -3.75
N LEU A 170 -12.71 -3.17 -3.08
CA LEU A 170 -11.84 -3.22 -1.90
C LEU A 170 -12.54 -3.91 -0.73
N GLN A 171 -13.82 -3.60 -0.47
CA GLN A 171 -14.62 -4.26 0.56
C GLN A 171 -14.69 -5.77 0.32
N ARG A 172 -15.09 -6.20 -0.88
CA ARG A 172 -15.15 -7.63 -1.24
C ARG A 172 -13.80 -8.34 -1.12
N LEU A 173 -12.70 -7.64 -1.36
CA LEU A 173 -11.36 -8.17 -1.18
C LEU A 173 -11.02 -8.34 0.30
N ARG A 174 -11.40 -7.37 1.14
CA ARG A 174 -11.22 -7.42 2.60
C ARG A 174 -12.06 -8.51 3.26
N GLU A 175 -13.31 -8.69 2.84
CA GLU A 175 -14.21 -9.76 3.34
C GLU A 175 -13.62 -11.17 3.13
N ARG A 176 -12.75 -11.34 2.12
CA ARG A 176 -12.06 -12.61 1.83
C ARG A 176 -10.73 -12.75 2.56
N ASN A 177 -10.29 -11.73 3.29
CA ASN A 177 -9.05 -11.70 4.03
C ASN A 177 -9.33 -11.41 5.52
N PRO A 178 -9.50 -12.45 6.35
CA PRO A 178 -9.79 -12.29 7.77
C PRO A 178 -8.81 -11.38 8.51
N GLU A 179 -7.54 -11.33 8.09
CA GLU A 179 -6.55 -10.44 8.71
C GLU A 179 -6.80 -8.95 8.42
N ALA A 180 -7.61 -8.60 7.42
CA ALA A 180 -7.84 -7.22 7.01
C ALA A 180 -8.73 -6.43 7.98
N VAL A 181 -9.43 -7.09 8.90
CA VAL A 181 -10.25 -6.41 9.92
C VAL A 181 -9.42 -5.89 11.09
N HIS A 182 -8.19 -6.40 11.24
CA HIS A 182 -7.29 -6.05 12.34
C HIS A 182 -6.25 -5.02 11.87
N PRO A 183 -6.12 -3.86 12.56
CA PRO A 183 -5.11 -2.86 12.25
C PRO A 183 -3.68 -3.37 12.48
N TYR A 184 -3.51 -4.32 13.41
CA TYR A 184 -2.24 -4.95 13.76
C TYR A 184 -2.11 -6.37 13.17
N PHE A 185 -0.90 -6.92 13.18
CA PHE A 185 -0.70 -8.34 12.91
C PHE A 185 -1.03 -9.14 14.15
N LEU A 186 -1.76 -10.24 14.00
CA LEU A 186 -2.16 -11.06 15.14
C LEU A 186 -0.93 -11.72 15.79
N VAL A 187 -0.78 -11.49 17.09
CA VAL A 187 0.24 -12.11 17.95
C VAL A 187 -0.52 -12.91 19.02
N PRO A 188 -0.38 -14.24 19.09
CA PRO A 188 -1.14 -15.05 20.04
C PRO A 188 -0.98 -14.62 21.51
N GLU A 189 0.21 -14.13 21.86
CA GLU A 189 0.66 -13.75 23.20
C GLU A 189 0.33 -12.30 23.55
N ASP A 190 -0.22 -11.54 22.59
CA ASP A 190 -0.63 -10.14 22.76
C ASP A 190 -2.06 -9.94 22.25
N PRO A 191 -3.07 -10.12 23.13
CA PRO A 191 -4.48 -9.92 22.79
C PRO A 191 -4.82 -8.51 22.30
N SER A 192 -4.01 -7.49 22.61
CA SER A 192 -4.24 -6.13 22.11
C SER A 192 -4.08 -6.03 20.59
N SER A 193 -3.38 -6.99 19.97
CA SER A 193 -3.25 -7.08 18.52
C SER A 193 -4.50 -7.65 17.83
N TRP A 194 -5.47 -8.17 18.59
CA TRP A 194 -6.68 -8.82 18.07
C TRP A 194 -7.87 -7.85 17.94
N VAL A 195 -7.69 -6.58 18.34
CA VAL A 195 -8.70 -5.54 18.15
C VAL A 195 -9.05 -5.39 16.67
N THR A 196 -10.27 -4.99 16.39
CA THR A 196 -10.76 -4.70 15.04
C THR A 196 -10.74 -3.20 14.76
N HIS A 197 -10.78 -2.82 13.49
CA HIS A 197 -10.89 -1.41 13.08
C HIS A 197 -12.10 -0.69 13.72
N GLU A 198 -13.21 -1.40 13.95
CA GLU A 198 -14.43 -0.85 14.57
C GLU A 198 -14.23 -0.49 16.05
N GLU A 199 -13.48 -1.32 16.78
CA GLU A 199 -13.16 -1.11 18.20
C GLU A 199 -12.15 0.03 18.41
N THR A 200 -11.26 0.27 17.44
CA THR A 200 -10.31 1.38 17.50
C THR A 200 -10.94 2.75 17.22
N ASP A 201 -11.97 2.82 16.37
CA ASP A 201 -12.67 4.08 16.07
C ASP A 201 -13.63 4.51 17.19
N THR A 202 -14.20 3.55 17.93
CA THR A 202 -15.10 3.82 19.07
C THR A 202 -14.37 4.30 20.33
N ALA A 203 -13.08 3.93 20.50
CA ALA A 203 -12.24 4.39 21.59
C ALA A 203 -11.78 5.87 21.46
N TYR A 204 -12.06 6.52 20.32
CA TYR A 204 -11.71 7.93 20.04
C TYR A 204 -12.95 8.78 19.72
N THR A 205 -14.06 8.52 20.41
CA THR A 205 -15.23 9.40 20.41
C THR A 205 -15.27 10.13 21.76
N PRO A 206 -15.14 11.48 21.81
CA PRO A 206 -15.18 12.24 23.05
C PRO A 206 -16.53 12.17 23.77
#